data_AF-A0A7C4YX61-F1
#
_entry.id   AF-A0A7C4YX61-F1
#
_cell.length_a   1.000
_cell.length_b   1.000
_cell.length_c   1.000
_cell.angle_alpha   90.00
_cell.angle_beta   90.00
_cell.angle_gamma   90.00
#
_symmetry.space_group_name_H-M   'P 1'
#
loop_
_entity.id
_entity.type
_entity.pdbx_description
1 polymer ?
#
loop_
_entity_poly.entity_id
_entity_poly.type
_entity_poly.pdbx_seq_one_letter_code
_entity_poly.pdbx_strand_id
1 'polypeptide(L)'
;EPISLYKWADPKDVQIGDVVTIYLRYHNHTKHPVENLVISDNLTARLDYIPGSAKSNREAAVTIQPNEVGSMIMRFELAGKLLPNQGGLVSFQVRVR
;
A
#
# COMPACT_ATOMS: atom_id res chain seq x y z
N GLU A 1 -16.23 -4.91 -14.29
CA GLU A 1 -14.89 -5.49 -14.06
C GLU A 1 -14.61 -5.52 -12.56
N PRO A 2 -13.68 -6.34 -12.05
CA PRO A 2 -13.33 -6.35 -10.64
C PRO A 2 -12.59 -5.07 -10.23
N ILE A 3 -12.34 -4.89 -8.94
CA ILE A 3 -11.38 -3.89 -8.46
C ILE A 3 -10.00 -4.25 -9.00
N SER A 4 -9.24 -3.26 -9.48
CA SER A 4 -7.85 -3.45 -9.88
C SER A 4 -6.89 -2.87 -8.86
N LEU A 5 -5.73 -3.50 -8.67
CA LEU A 5 -4.61 -3.00 -7.88
C LEU A 5 -3.33 -3.06 -8.73
N TYR A 6 -2.59 -1.96 -8.79
CA TYR A 6 -1.29 -1.86 -9.47
C TYR A 6 -0.23 -1.42 -8.46
N LYS A 7 0.82 -2.24 -8.34
CA LYS A 7 1.96 -2.02 -7.43
C LYS A 7 3.21 -1.70 -8.22
N TRP A 8 3.95 -0.68 -7.80
CA TRP A 8 5.29 -0.41 -8.33
C TRP A 8 6.20 0.19 -7.26
N ALA A 9 7.49 0.20 -7.55
CA ALA A 9 8.53 0.75 -6.71
C ALA A 9 9.32 1.80 -7.51
N ASP A 10 9.79 2.84 -6.82
CA ASP A 10 10.65 3.88 -7.38
C ASP A 10 11.71 4.32 -6.35
N PRO A 11 13.01 4.31 -6.69
CA PRO A 11 13.58 3.84 -7.97
C PRO A 11 13.51 2.31 -8.13
N LYS A 12 13.68 1.82 -9.37
CA LYS A 12 13.63 0.38 -9.70
C LYS A 12 14.96 -0.35 -9.50
N ASP A 13 16.07 0.31 -9.80
CA ASP A 13 17.42 -0.24 -9.67
C ASP A 13 18.01 0.23 -8.33
N VAL A 14 17.99 -0.67 -7.35
CA VAL A 14 18.29 -0.35 -5.93
C VAL A 14 19.29 -1.34 -5.35
N GLN A 15 20.14 -0.86 -4.45
CA GLN A 15 21.10 -1.64 -3.69
C GLN A 15 20.69 -1.77 -2.21
N ILE A 16 21.37 -2.66 -1.50
CA ILE A 16 21.23 -2.77 -0.04
C ILE A 16 21.56 -1.42 0.60
N GLY A 17 20.69 -0.95 1.49
CA GLY A 17 20.76 0.35 2.15
C GLY A 17 19.89 1.44 1.49
N ASP A 18 19.49 1.27 0.23
CA ASP A 18 18.71 2.27 -0.50
C ASP A 18 17.28 2.40 0.04
N VAL A 19 16.74 3.61 -0.09
CA VAL A 19 15.33 3.91 0.22
C VAL A 19 14.51 3.91 -1.05
N VAL A 20 13.42 3.15 -1.03
CA VAL A 20 12.50 2.96 -2.16
C VAL A 20 11.11 3.36 -1.74
N THR A 21 10.40 4.07 -2.60
CA THR A 21 8.98 4.34 -2.40
C THR A 21 8.16 3.26 -3.10
N ILE A 22 7.36 2.54 -2.34
CA ILE A 22 6.35 1.62 -2.84
C ILE A 22 5.07 2.40 -3.07
N TYR A 23 4.41 2.15 -4.20
CA TYR A 23 3.14 2.73 -4.57
C TYR A 23 2.12 1.65 -4.89
N LEU A 24 0.89 1.82 -4.41
CA LEU A 24 -0.25 0.95 -4.66
C LEU A 24 -1.41 1.80 -5.17
N ARG A 25 -1.73 1.68 -6.46
CA ARG A 25 -2.86 2.34 -7.10
C ARG A 25 -4.03 1.37 -7.22
N TYR A 26 -5.20 1.78 -6.77
CA TYR A 26 -6.42 0.98 -6.83
C TYR A 26 -7.53 1.70 -7.59
N HIS A 27 -8.43 0.95 -8.20
CA HIS A 27 -9.56 1.50 -8.95
C HIS A 27 -10.78 0.57 -8.91
N ASN A 28 -11.97 1.15 -8.77
CA ASN A 28 -13.25 0.45 -8.83
C ASN A 28 -13.84 0.50 -10.24
N HIS A 29 -13.65 -0.58 -11.00
CA HIS A 29 -14.24 -0.77 -12.34
C HIS A 29 -15.62 -1.47 -12.30
N THR A 30 -16.21 -1.61 -11.11
CA THR A 30 -17.53 -2.21 -10.94
C THR A 30 -18.63 -1.17 -11.14
N LYS A 31 -19.86 -1.63 -11.33
CA LYS A 31 -21.04 -0.75 -11.41
C LYS A 31 -21.59 -0.34 -10.03
N HIS A 32 -20.98 -0.81 -8.93
CA HIS A 32 -21.49 -0.64 -7.59
C HIS A 32 -20.44 0.00 -6.66
N PRO A 33 -20.84 0.71 -5.59
CA PRO A 33 -19.92 1.13 -4.55
C PRO A 33 -19.24 -0.07 -3.88
N VAL A 34 -17.94 0.07 -3.60
CA VAL A 34 -17.19 -0.86 -2.76
C VAL A 34 -17.09 -0.28 -1.35
N GLU A 35 -17.42 -1.10 -0.35
CA GLU A 35 -17.36 -0.73 1.06
C GLU A 35 -16.24 -1.49 1.76
N ASN A 36 -15.78 -0.96 2.91
CA ASN A 36 -14.77 -1.61 3.77
C ASN A 36 -13.50 -2.00 3.00
N LEU A 37 -13.03 -1.11 2.12
CA LEU A 37 -11.87 -1.39 1.28
C LEU A 37 -10.59 -1.41 2.12
N VAL A 38 -9.86 -2.51 2.03
CA VAL A 38 -8.58 -2.72 2.70
C VAL A 38 -7.53 -3.07 1.66
N ILE A 39 -6.37 -2.41 1.74
CA ILE A 39 -5.17 -2.75 0.97
C ILE A 39 -4.13 -3.27 1.95
N SER A 40 -3.61 -4.47 1.69
CA SER A 40 -2.59 -5.12 2.53
C SER A 40 -1.35 -5.41 1.71
N ASP A 41 -0.18 -5.09 2.26
CA ASP A 41 1.12 -5.37 1.66
C ASP A 41 2.02 -6.08 2.68
N ASN A 42 2.46 -7.30 2.35
CA ASN A 42 3.39 -8.06 3.17
C ASN A 42 4.82 -7.71 2.76
N LEU A 43 5.51 -6.99 3.64
CA LEU A 43 6.91 -6.66 3.47
C LEU A 43 7.77 -7.82 3.95
N THR A 44 8.59 -8.35 3.04
CA THR A 44 9.53 -9.41 3.37
C THR A 44 10.59 -8.90 4.33
N ALA A 45 11.29 -9.81 5.03
CA ALA A 45 12.35 -9.44 5.98
C ALA A 45 13.54 -8.69 5.36
N ARG A 46 13.60 -8.59 4.02
CA ARG A 46 14.58 -7.79 3.26
C ARG A 46 14.22 -6.31 3.16
N LEU A 47 13.06 -5.90 3.66
CA LEU A 47 12.56 -4.54 3.58
C LEU A 47 12.24 -4.00 4.96
N ASP A 48 12.78 -2.82 5.24
CA ASP A 48 12.50 -2.04 6.45
C ASP A 48 11.54 -0.92 6.16
N TYR A 49 10.32 -0.97 6.68
CA TYR A 49 9.45 0.19 6.64
C TYR A 49 10.08 1.41 7.34
N ILE A 50 9.94 2.58 6.73
CA ILE A 50 10.34 3.86 7.32
C ILE A 50 9.13 4.47 8.03
N PRO A 51 9.12 4.56 9.38
CA PRO A 51 8.02 5.14 10.14
C PRO A 51 7.64 6.55 9.69
N GLY A 52 6.33 6.83 9.60
CA GLY A 52 5.79 8.11 9.15
C GLY A 52 5.83 8.35 7.64
N SER A 53 6.34 7.41 6.83
CA SER A 53 6.41 7.56 5.37
C SER A 53 5.10 7.19 4.64
N ALA A 54 4.16 6.53 5.32
CA ALA A 54 2.87 6.15 4.78
C ALA A 54 2.05 7.39 4.35
N LYS A 55 1.53 7.36 3.13
CA LYS A 55 0.67 8.40 2.55
C LYS A 55 -0.50 7.75 1.83
N SER A 56 -1.64 8.44 1.82
CA SER A 56 -2.82 8.08 1.06
C SER A 56 -3.45 9.35 0.52
N ASN A 57 -3.95 9.32 -0.72
CA ASN A 57 -4.71 10.42 -1.29
C ASN A 57 -6.21 10.38 -0.92
N ARG A 58 -6.61 9.40 -0.11
CA ARG A 58 -7.92 9.30 0.53
C ARG A 58 -7.71 9.09 2.02
N GLU A 59 -8.67 9.51 2.83
CA GLU A 59 -8.63 9.23 4.27
C GLU A 59 -8.53 7.71 4.51
N ALA A 60 -7.57 7.32 5.35
CA ALA A 60 -7.25 5.93 5.60
C ALA A 60 -6.67 5.76 7.00
N ALA A 61 -7.11 4.72 7.71
CA ALA A 61 -6.41 4.23 8.88
C ALA A 61 -5.24 3.34 8.42
N VAL A 62 -4.03 3.62 8.92
CA VAL A 62 -2.83 2.84 8.59
C VAL A 62 -2.42 2.05 9.81
N THR A 63 -2.26 0.74 9.65
CA THR A 63 -1.72 -0.15 10.68
C THR A 63 -0.54 -0.92 10.13
N ILE A 64 0.48 -1.11 10.96
CA ILE A 64 1.67 -1.89 10.64
C ILE A 64 1.82 -2.92 11.74
N GLN A 65 1.83 -4.18 11.36
CA GLN A 65 1.90 -5.29 12.31
C GLN A 65 3.09 -6.16 11.94
N PRO A 66 4.01 -6.48 12.86
CA PRO A 66 5.00 -7.52 12.63
C PRO A 66 4.28 -8.83 12.30
N ASN A 67 4.69 -9.52 11.24
CA ASN A 67 4.43 -10.94 11.06
C ASN A 67 5.75 -11.71 11.24
N GLU A 68 5.68 -13.03 11.26
CA GLU A 68 6.77 -13.98 11.52
C GLU A 68 8.18 -13.50 11.11
N VAL A 69 9.20 -13.85 11.90
CA VAL A 69 10.65 -13.70 11.59
C VAL A 69 11.00 -12.43 10.77
N GLY A 70 10.71 -11.26 11.33
CA GLY A 70 11.17 -9.97 10.79
C GLY A 70 10.43 -9.46 9.55
N SER A 71 9.33 -10.11 9.16
CA SER A 71 8.40 -9.54 8.18
C SER A 71 7.41 -8.57 8.84
N MET A 72 6.77 -7.72 8.05
CA MET A 72 5.65 -6.92 8.54
C MET A 72 4.51 -6.82 7.52
N ILE A 73 3.28 -6.70 8.01
CA ILE A 73 2.09 -6.44 7.22
C ILE A 73 1.74 -4.97 7.37
N MET A 74 1.71 -4.25 6.25
CA MET A 74 1.19 -2.91 6.18
C MET A 74 -0.24 -2.94 5.65
N ARG A 75 -1.16 -2.34 6.39
CA ARG A 75 -2.60 -2.38 6.09
C ARG A 75 -3.16 -0.96 6.05
N PHE A 76 -3.76 -0.60 4.92
CA PHE A 76 -4.50 0.64 4.72
C PHE A 76 -5.99 0.31 4.69
N GLU A 77 -6.74 0.83 5.65
CA GLU A 77 -8.20 0.72 5.71
C GLU A 77 -8.80 2.05 5.28
N LEU A 78 -9.43 2.08 4.10
CA LEU A 78 -9.88 3.29 3.44
C LEU A 78 -11.23 3.72 4.01
N ALA A 79 -11.37 5.00 4.35
CA ALA A 79 -12.61 5.54 4.86
C ALA A 79 -13.67 5.68 3.75
N GLY A 80 -14.92 5.38 4.10
CA GLY A 80 -16.08 5.54 3.23
C GLY A 80 -16.14 4.55 2.07
N LYS A 81 -17.03 4.85 1.11
CA LYS A 81 -17.25 4.00 -0.07
C LYS A 81 -16.33 4.43 -1.22
N LEU A 82 -15.82 3.45 -1.97
CA LEU A 82 -15.19 3.69 -3.26
C LEU A 82 -16.25 3.56 -4.35
N LEU A 83 -16.74 4.69 -4.87
CA LEU A 83 -17.81 4.70 -5.89
C LEU A 83 -17.31 4.16 -7.24
N PRO A 84 -18.21 3.79 -8.17
CA PRO A 84 -17.83 3.44 -9.55
C PRO A 84 -16.92 4.49 -10.17
N ASN A 85 -15.89 4.03 -10.89
CA ASN A 85 -14.85 4.84 -11.54
C ASN A 85 -13.96 5.66 -10.58
N GLN A 86 -14.08 5.46 -9.26
CA GLN A 86 -13.14 6.06 -8.31
C GLN A 86 -11.95 5.14 -8.07
N GLY A 87 -10.83 5.76 -7.72
CA GLY A 87 -9.64 5.08 -7.28
C GLY A 87 -8.88 5.88 -6.24
N GLY A 88 -7.70 5.41 -5.93
CA GLY A 88 -6.77 6.11 -5.06
C GLY A 88 -5.35 5.57 -5.20
N LEU A 89 -4.47 6.18 -4.43
CA LEU A 89 -3.06 5.88 -4.38
C LEU A 89 -2.64 5.90 -2.91
N VAL A 90 -2.03 4.81 -2.47
CA VAL A 90 -1.26 4.79 -1.23
C VAL A 90 0.21 4.59 -1.56
N SER A 91 1.09 5.14 -0.73
CA SER A 91 2.52 4.99 -0.87
C SER A 91 3.20 4.94 0.48
N PHE A 92 4.36 4.30 0.55
CA PHE A 92 5.19 4.25 1.74
C PHE A 92 6.64 3.99 1.36
N GLN A 93 7.58 4.36 2.22
CA GLN A 93 8.99 4.15 1.98
C GLN A 93 9.50 2.93 2.75
N VAL A 94 10.37 2.18 2.10
CA VAL A 94 11.11 1.07 2.68
C VAL A 94 12.61 1.25 2.46
N ARG A 95 13.44 0.74 3.35
CA ARG A 95 14.88 0.57 3.15
C ARG A 95 15.19 -0.87 2.78
N VAL A 96 15.99 -1.08 1.74
CA VAL A 96 16.46 -2.40 1.33
C VAL A 96 17.52 -2.89 2.33
N ARG A 97 17.40 -4.13 2.80
CA ARG A 97 18.36 -4.81 3.66
C ARG A 97 19.17 -5.85 2.89
#